data_AF-A0A0G1XP77-F1
#
_entry.id   AF-A0A0G1XP77-F1
#
_cell.length_a   1.000
_cell.length_b   1.000
_cell.length_c   1.000
_cell.angle_alpha   90.00
_cell.angle_beta   90.00
_cell.angle_gamma   90.00
#
_symmetry.space_group_name_H-M   'P 1'
#
loop_
_entity.id
_entity.type
_entity.pdbx_description
1 polymer ?
#
loop_
_entity_poly.entity_id
_entity_poly.type
_entity_poly.pdbx_seq_one_letter_code
_entity_poly.pdbx_strand_id
1 'polypeptide(L)'
;MTELRTTPHTEQQEPVQDHELDLARTVKIMQRLHAAEIFGTPEKSKIFLDSLDYDGFKKYLSFVNGVERNIPTAERGRVSNSRVRSESGLMGTEISYRPPHQNFRDKLLKMAFEKAQNLDDPEMVGLTLGLSINAIHYFADGNGRTARITYALLSEGYDGSLETQERYSSLLENTKGREVVNPNPTISGIDRTIRSEMFSGVMEEHGYTEAFGDKPPVSIYDGYPDAFAGEYTPEELAVADDIDAQGRLMLYRTMESGGMTMISLMKTFEPERIKDFIHTSSDGSRAFLNGNDFLPTLSKEEIIKWWNNSERAIATYVKKLIDVANREDVIEIAAYYNGEIARSASPKETAPPASIDLA
;
A
#
# COMPACT_ATOMS: atom_id res chain seq x y z
N MET A 1 -30.74 51.62 -55.31
CA MET A 1 -31.67 50.78 -54.52
C MET A 1 -30.98 49.46 -54.32
N THR A 2 -30.48 49.22 -53.11
CA THR A 2 -29.62 48.09 -52.77
C THR A 2 -30.45 47.16 -51.89
N GLU A 3 -30.82 45.99 -52.40
CA GLU A 3 -31.60 45.00 -51.64
C GLU A 3 -30.65 44.10 -50.84
N LEU A 4 -30.87 44.10 -49.52
CA LEU A 4 -30.26 43.21 -48.54
C LEU A 4 -30.90 41.81 -48.66
N ARG A 5 -30.08 40.80 -48.98
CA ARG A 5 -30.44 39.39 -48.83
C ARG A 5 -30.17 38.96 -47.39
N THR A 6 -31.23 38.70 -46.63
CA THR A 6 -31.17 37.94 -45.38
C THR A 6 -31.19 36.45 -45.70
N THR A 7 -30.22 35.70 -45.18
CA THR A 7 -30.23 34.23 -45.14
C THR A 7 -30.80 33.78 -43.78
N PRO A 8 -31.63 32.73 -43.71
CA PRO A 8 -32.15 32.24 -42.45
C PRO A 8 -31.10 31.41 -41.71
N HIS A 9 -30.87 31.74 -40.43
CA HIS A 9 -30.14 30.89 -39.51
C HIS A 9 -30.91 29.58 -39.35
N THR A 10 -30.30 28.48 -39.79
CA THR A 10 -30.70 27.14 -39.39
C THR A 10 -30.13 26.92 -37.98
N GLU A 11 -30.99 26.87 -36.97
CA GLU A 11 -30.63 26.35 -35.64
C GLU A 11 -30.14 24.91 -35.83
N GLN A 12 -28.83 24.72 -35.78
CA GLN A 12 -28.25 23.42 -35.55
C GLN A 12 -28.55 23.07 -34.10
N GLN A 13 -29.61 22.28 -33.88
CA GLN A 13 -29.70 21.48 -32.67
C GLN A 13 -28.51 20.52 -32.67
N GLU A 14 -27.52 20.80 -31.83
CA GLU A 14 -26.48 19.83 -31.52
C GLU A 14 -27.17 18.57 -30.96
N PRO A 15 -26.80 17.37 -31.45
CA PRO A 15 -27.32 16.14 -30.89
C PRO A 15 -26.84 16.05 -29.44
N VAL A 16 -27.79 16.01 -28.50
CA VAL A 16 -27.53 15.56 -27.14
C VAL A 16 -27.00 14.13 -27.25
N GLN A 17 -25.67 13.98 -27.25
CA GLN A 17 -25.05 12.69 -27.05
C GLN A 17 -25.39 12.28 -25.62
N ASP A 18 -26.26 11.28 -25.48
CA ASP A 18 -26.32 10.48 -24.25
C ASP A 18 -24.91 9.96 -24.00
N HIS A 19 -24.20 10.63 -23.09
CA HIS A 19 -22.89 10.21 -22.64
C HIS A 19 -23.12 8.94 -21.81
N GLU A 20 -23.14 7.79 -22.48
CA GLU A 20 -23.16 6.50 -21.80
C GLU A 20 -21.88 6.45 -20.94
N LEU A 21 -22.05 6.59 -19.62
CA LEU A 21 -20.94 6.63 -18.68
C LEU A 21 -20.12 5.35 -18.83
N ASP A 22 -18.84 5.49 -19.17
CA ASP A 22 -17.96 4.33 -19.29
C ASP A 22 -17.55 3.83 -17.89
N LEU A 23 -18.47 3.11 -17.24
CA LEU A 23 -18.27 2.54 -15.92
C LEU A 23 -17.16 1.47 -15.93
N ALA A 24 -16.47 1.33 -14.81
CA ALA A 24 -15.45 0.30 -14.63
C ALA A 24 -16.06 -1.10 -14.83
N ARG A 25 -15.26 -2.04 -15.33
CA ARG A 25 -15.74 -3.42 -15.63
C ARG A 25 -16.32 -4.09 -14.39
N THR A 26 -15.66 -3.89 -13.24
CA THR A 26 -16.12 -4.45 -11.96
C THR A 26 -17.50 -3.92 -11.59
N VAL A 27 -17.77 -2.62 -11.75
CA VAL A 27 -19.07 -2.01 -11.47
C VAL A 27 -20.15 -2.53 -12.41
N LYS A 28 -19.86 -2.63 -13.72
CA LYS A 28 -20.76 -3.24 -14.70
C LYS A 28 -21.13 -4.69 -14.32
N ILE A 29 -20.20 -5.46 -13.77
CA ILE A 29 -20.48 -6.82 -13.29
C ILE A 29 -21.26 -6.81 -11.98
N MET A 30 -20.93 -5.92 -11.04
CA MET A 30 -21.69 -5.77 -9.79
C MET A 30 -23.17 -5.47 -10.04
N GLN A 31 -23.46 -4.61 -11.03
CA GLN A 31 -24.83 -4.33 -11.47
C GLN A 31 -25.52 -5.60 -11.99
N ARG A 32 -24.85 -6.36 -12.87
CA ARG A 32 -25.38 -7.61 -13.44
C ARG A 32 -25.60 -8.72 -12.41
N LEU A 33 -24.82 -8.71 -11.33
CA LEU A 33 -24.90 -9.70 -10.24
C LEU A 33 -25.76 -9.22 -9.06
N HIS A 34 -26.51 -8.12 -9.22
CA HIS A 34 -27.37 -7.56 -8.17
C HIS A 34 -26.61 -7.32 -6.85
N ALA A 35 -25.38 -6.80 -6.95
CA ALA A 35 -24.51 -6.56 -5.80
C ALA A 35 -25.18 -5.70 -4.70
N ALA A 36 -26.12 -4.83 -5.05
CA ALA A 36 -26.87 -4.03 -4.08
C ALA A 36 -27.74 -4.85 -3.11
N GLU A 37 -28.12 -6.08 -3.48
CA GLU A 37 -28.84 -6.97 -2.57
C GLU A 37 -27.93 -7.50 -1.46
N ILE A 38 -26.65 -7.72 -1.79
CA ILE A 38 -25.61 -8.28 -0.91
C ILE A 38 -24.91 -7.19 -0.11
N PHE A 39 -24.60 -6.06 -0.74
CA PHE A 39 -23.77 -4.99 -0.18
C PHE A 39 -24.56 -3.71 0.11
N GLY A 40 -25.89 -3.74 0.03
CA GLY A 40 -26.75 -2.54 0.09
C GLY A 40 -26.55 -1.65 1.32
N THR A 41 -26.06 -2.21 2.43
CA THR A 41 -25.64 -1.46 3.62
C THR A 41 -24.37 -2.10 4.19
N PRO A 42 -23.59 -1.37 5.02
CA PRO A 42 -22.41 -1.94 5.70
C PRO A 42 -22.73 -3.22 6.49
N GLU A 43 -23.89 -3.30 7.14
CA GLU A 43 -24.32 -4.48 7.89
C GLU A 43 -24.56 -5.68 6.97
N LYS A 44 -25.17 -5.47 5.80
CA LYS A 44 -25.33 -6.54 4.80
C LYS A 44 -23.98 -7.00 4.26
N SER A 45 -23.06 -6.06 4.00
CA SER A 45 -21.70 -6.38 3.59
C SER A 45 -20.95 -7.20 4.64
N LYS A 46 -21.16 -6.90 5.93
CA LYS A 46 -20.62 -7.69 7.04
C LYS A 46 -21.22 -9.10 7.10
N ILE A 47 -22.54 -9.24 6.97
CA ILE A 47 -23.21 -10.54 6.88
C ILE A 47 -22.63 -11.38 5.72
N PHE A 48 -22.39 -10.76 4.57
CA PHE A 48 -21.72 -11.44 3.45
C PHE A 48 -20.33 -11.91 3.85
N LEU A 49 -19.48 -11.05 4.44
CA LEU A 49 -18.14 -11.42 4.87
C LEU A 49 -18.16 -12.58 5.89
N ASP A 50 -19.07 -12.54 6.85
CA ASP A 50 -19.22 -13.56 7.91
C ASP A 50 -19.73 -14.89 7.35
N SER A 51 -20.43 -14.87 6.22
CA SER A 51 -20.89 -16.08 5.54
C SER A 51 -19.78 -16.82 4.77
N LEU A 52 -18.65 -16.15 4.52
CA LEU A 52 -17.54 -16.74 3.79
C LEU A 52 -16.66 -17.58 4.71
N ASP A 53 -16.11 -18.66 4.17
CA ASP A 53 -14.87 -19.22 4.67
C ASP A 53 -13.66 -18.52 4.01
N TYR A 54 -12.45 -18.86 4.45
CA TYR A 54 -11.25 -18.21 3.94
C TYR A 54 -11.04 -18.45 2.43
N ASP A 55 -11.41 -19.62 1.90
CA ASP A 55 -11.28 -19.90 0.47
C ASP A 55 -12.33 -19.13 -0.35
N GLY A 56 -13.54 -18.96 0.17
CA GLY A 56 -14.58 -18.08 -0.37
C GLY A 56 -14.11 -16.63 -0.43
N PHE A 57 -13.49 -16.14 0.64
CA PHE A 57 -12.89 -14.81 0.69
C PHE A 57 -11.79 -14.62 -0.36
N LYS A 58 -10.87 -15.57 -0.52
CA LYS A 58 -9.84 -15.52 -1.56
C LYS A 58 -10.43 -15.50 -2.97
N LYS A 59 -11.48 -16.29 -3.22
CA LYS A 59 -12.19 -16.28 -4.51
C LYS A 59 -12.83 -14.94 -4.79
N TYR A 60 -13.44 -14.31 -3.77
CA TYR A 60 -13.98 -12.96 -3.87
C TYR A 60 -12.89 -11.94 -4.24
N LEU A 61 -11.77 -11.88 -3.51
CA LEU A 61 -10.67 -10.96 -3.82
C LEU A 61 -10.11 -11.18 -5.24
N SER A 62 -9.93 -12.45 -5.62
CA SER A 62 -9.44 -12.85 -6.94
C SER A 62 -10.40 -12.46 -8.06
N PHE A 63 -11.70 -12.53 -7.80
CA PHE A 63 -12.74 -12.07 -8.71
C PHE A 63 -12.65 -10.57 -8.93
N VAL A 64 -12.65 -9.77 -7.86
CA VAL A 64 -12.55 -8.30 -7.93
C VAL A 64 -11.27 -7.88 -8.69
N ASN A 65 -10.12 -8.43 -8.31
CA ASN A 65 -8.84 -8.13 -8.96
C ASN A 65 -8.82 -8.56 -10.44
N GLY A 66 -9.32 -9.78 -10.71
CA GLY A 66 -9.24 -10.39 -12.03
C GLY A 66 -10.20 -9.78 -13.06
N VAL A 67 -11.39 -9.34 -12.64
CA VAL A 67 -12.34 -8.64 -13.51
C VAL A 67 -11.75 -7.32 -13.99
N GLU A 68 -11.21 -6.52 -13.07
CA GLU A 68 -10.68 -5.21 -13.41
C GLU A 68 -9.49 -5.31 -14.37
N ARG A 69 -8.65 -6.32 -14.18
CA ARG A 69 -7.45 -6.56 -14.98
C ARG A 69 -7.70 -7.38 -16.25
N ASN A 70 -8.94 -7.75 -16.54
CA ASN A 70 -9.31 -8.62 -17.66
C ASN A 70 -8.56 -9.97 -17.67
N ILE A 71 -8.31 -10.53 -16.49
CA ILE A 71 -7.61 -11.81 -16.35
C ILE A 71 -8.61 -12.95 -16.58
N PRO A 72 -8.28 -13.95 -17.43
CA PRO A 72 -9.10 -15.13 -17.62
C PRO A 72 -9.43 -15.81 -16.28
N THR A 73 -10.66 -16.27 -16.09
CA THR A 73 -11.11 -16.87 -14.81
C THR A 73 -10.18 -17.96 -14.30
N ALA A 74 -9.63 -18.79 -15.18
CA ALA A 74 -8.69 -19.87 -14.86
C ALA A 74 -7.31 -19.38 -14.34
N GLU A 75 -6.98 -18.11 -14.53
CA GLU A 75 -5.69 -17.51 -14.16
C GLU A 75 -5.79 -16.54 -12.97
N ARG A 76 -7.00 -16.29 -12.47
CA ARG A 76 -7.22 -15.40 -11.32
C ARG A 76 -6.67 -16.02 -10.04
N GLY A 77 -6.24 -15.17 -9.11
CA GLY A 77 -5.82 -15.59 -7.76
C GLY A 77 -4.39 -16.08 -7.62
N ARG A 78 -3.54 -15.95 -8.66
CA ARG A 78 -2.12 -16.29 -8.55
C ARG A 78 -1.43 -15.39 -7.51
N VAL A 79 -0.86 -16.01 -6.49
CA VAL A 79 0.03 -15.35 -5.53
C VAL A 79 1.20 -14.77 -6.28
N SER A 80 1.48 -13.51 -5.99
CA SER A 80 2.45 -12.74 -6.73
C SER A 80 3.86 -12.83 -6.15
N ASN A 81 4.85 -12.85 -7.06
CA ASN A 81 6.25 -12.54 -6.75
C ASN A 81 6.64 -11.10 -7.13
N SER A 82 5.67 -10.28 -7.51
CA SER A 82 5.90 -8.92 -7.99
C SER A 82 6.55 -8.03 -6.95
N ARG A 83 7.49 -7.22 -7.43
CA ARG A 83 8.08 -6.09 -6.73
C ARG A 83 7.09 -4.92 -6.78
N VAL A 84 6.91 -4.20 -5.67
CA VAL A 84 6.22 -2.92 -5.69
C VAL A 84 7.24 -1.87 -6.10
N ARG A 85 7.09 -1.31 -7.30
CA ARG A 85 7.77 -0.05 -7.64
C ARG A 85 6.85 1.06 -7.18
N SER A 86 7.31 1.86 -6.22
CA SER A 86 6.67 3.15 -5.98
C SER A 86 6.89 4.01 -7.24
N GLU A 87 5.87 4.75 -7.64
CA GLU A 87 5.97 5.73 -8.71
C GLU A 87 6.10 7.11 -8.07
N SER A 88 7.27 7.48 -7.56
CA SER A 88 7.78 8.87 -7.45
C SER A 88 9.13 8.93 -6.72
N GLY A 89 10.20 8.85 -7.49
CA GLY A 89 11.57 9.17 -7.06
C GLY A 89 12.20 10.25 -7.92
N LEU A 90 11.53 11.39 -8.15
CA LEU A 90 12.18 12.52 -8.86
C LEU A 90 13.29 13.19 -8.02
N MET A 91 13.42 12.81 -6.75
CA MET A 91 14.44 13.26 -5.80
C MET A 91 14.79 12.10 -4.85
N GLY A 92 15.59 11.13 -5.30
CA GLY A 92 16.62 10.41 -4.52
C GLY A 92 16.32 9.74 -3.17
N THR A 93 15.12 9.76 -2.61
CA THR A 93 14.77 9.08 -1.35
C THR A 93 13.36 8.52 -1.43
N GLU A 94 13.20 7.42 -2.16
CA GLU A 94 11.94 6.71 -2.23
C GLU A 94 11.93 5.63 -1.13
N ILE A 95 11.09 5.81 -0.11
CA ILE A 95 10.83 4.75 0.88
C ILE A 95 10.03 3.66 0.16
N SER A 96 10.73 2.69 -0.42
CA SER A 96 10.12 1.52 -1.04
C SER A 96 9.64 0.57 0.05
N TYR A 97 8.34 0.57 0.34
CA TYR A 97 7.74 -0.52 1.08
C TYR A 97 7.77 -1.78 0.20
N ARG A 98 8.41 -2.86 0.66
CA ARG A 98 8.26 -4.18 0.06
C ARG A 98 7.29 -5.00 0.91
N PRO A 99 6.30 -5.64 0.27
CA PRO A 99 5.36 -6.52 0.96
C PRO A 99 6.07 -7.75 1.55
N PRO A 100 5.40 -8.47 2.48
CA PRO A 100 5.89 -9.74 3.01
C PRO A 100 6.28 -10.73 1.92
N HIS A 101 7.22 -11.62 2.22
CA HIS A 101 7.56 -12.71 1.31
C HIS A 101 6.33 -13.59 1.01
N GLN A 102 6.27 -14.15 -0.20
CA GLN A 102 5.13 -14.94 -0.70
C GLN A 102 4.67 -16.04 0.28
N ASN A 103 5.62 -16.67 1.00
CA ASN A 103 5.34 -17.72 1.98
C ASN A 103 4.53 -17.26 3.20
N PHE A 104 4.55 -15.95 3.51
CA PHE A 104 3.76 -15.38 4.62
C PHE A 104 2.43 -14.79 4.16
N ARG A 105 2.28 -14.43 2.87
CA ARG A 105 1.13 -13.66 2.39
C ARG A 105 -0.21 -14.35 2.60
N ASP A 106 -0.31 -15.65 2.32
CA ASP A 106 -1.56 -16.40 2.53
C ASP A 106 -1.93 -16.48 4.01
N LYS A 107 -0.96 -16.80 4.88
CA LYS A 107 -1.17 -16.81 6.33
C LYS A 107 -1.59 -15.44 6.87
N LEU A 108 -0.91 -14.37 6.46
CA LEU A 108 -1.23 -13.00 6.89
C LEU A 108 -2.61 -12.56 6.38
N LEU A 109 -2.96 -12.89 5.13
CA LEU A 109 -4.27 -12.57 4.58
C LEU A 109 -5.38 -13.35 5.31
N LYS A 110 -5.12 -14.61 5.67
CA LYS A 110 -6.03 -15.40 6.51
C LYS A 110 -6.24 -14.76 7.88
N MET A 111 -5.15 -14.33 8.53
CA MET A 111 -5.24 -13.63 9.80
C MET A 111 -6.04 -12.32 9.70
N ALA A 112 -5.82 -11.54 8.62
CA ALA A 112 -6.59 -10.32 8.37
C ALA A 112 -8.09 -10.60 8.22
N PHE A 113 -8.42 -11.67 7.47
CA PHE A 113 -9.79 -12.14 7.29
C PHE A 113 -10.45 -12.58 8.60
N GLU A 114 -9.81 -13.49 9.35
CA GLU A 114 -10.32 -13.97 10.63
C GLU A 114 -10.46 -12.83 11.64
N LYS A 115 -9.51 -11.88 11.66
CA LYS A 115 -9.61 -10.70 12.50
C LYS A 115 -10.83 -9.85 12.14
N ALA A 116 -11.03 -9.59 10.85
CA ALA A 116 -12.14 -8.80 10.36
C ALA A 116 -13.51 -9.44 10.65
N GLN A 117 -13.65 -10.76 10.56
CA GLN A 117 -14.90 -11.45 10.93
C GLN A 117 -15.26 -11.28 12.42
N ASN A 118 -14.26 -11.17 13.29
CA ASN A 118 -14.45 -11.00 14.73
C ASN A 118 -14.69 -9.53 15.18
N LEU A 119 -14.80 -8.59 14.24
CA LEU A 119 -15.15 -7.21 14.53
C LEU A 119 -16.64 -6.99 14.28
N ASP A 120 -17.31 -6.24 15.15
CA ASP A 120 -18.73 -5.94 14.99
C ASP A 120 -18.96 -4.70 14.11
N ASP A 121 -18.08 -3.70 14.22
CA ASP A 121 -18.17 -2.43 13.50
C ASP A 121 -17.74 -2.58 12.03
N PRO A 122 -18.65 -2.42 11.05
CA PRO A 122 -18.34 -2.54 9.62
C PRO A 122 -17.23 -1.60 9.14
N GLU A 123 -17.12 -0.40 9.73
CA GLU A 123 -16.07 0.54 9.36
C GLU A 123 -14.68 -0.01 9.72
N MET A 124 -14.58 -0.61 10.91
CA MET A 124 -13.37 -1.25 11.43
C MET A 124 -13.02 -2.52 10.66
N VAL A 125 -14.04 -3.27 10.21
CA VAL A 125 -13.90 -4.44 9.32
C VAL A 125 -13.28 -4.00 7.99
N GLY A 126 -13.85 -2.97 7.36
CA GLY A 126 -13.36 -2.43 6.09
C GLY A 126 -11.95 -1.84 6.21
N LEU A 127 -11.66 -1.10 7.29
CA LEU A 127 -10.34 -0.55 7.58
C LEU A 127 -9.29 -1.65 7.74
N THR A 128 -9.59 -2.67 8.55
CA THR A 128 -8.71 -3.82 8.80
C THR A 128 -8.34 -4.53 7.50
N LEU A 129 -9.34 -4.85 6.66
CA LEU A 129 -9.08 -5.53 5.39
C LEU A 129 -8.44 -4.62 4.34
N GLY A 130 -8.90 -3.37 4.20
CA GLY A 130 -8.36 -2.42 3.24
C GLY A 130 -6.86 -2.19 3.46
N LEU A 131 -6.46 -1.84 4.69
CA LEU A 131 -5.05 -1.63 5.03
C LEU A 131 -4.23 -2.92 4.84
N SER A 132 -4.75 -4.04 5.34
CA SER A 132 -4.05 -5.33 5.29
C SER A 132 -3.86 -5.84 3.86
N ILE A 133 -4.87 -5.75 2.99
CA ILE A 133 -4.77 -6.18 1.59
C ILE A 133 -3.69 -5.37 0.86
N ASN A 134 -3.67 -4.06 1.08
CA ASN A 134 -2.71 -3.17 0.43
C ASN A 134 -1.28 -3.44 0.92
N ALA A 135 -1.09 -3.65 2.23
CA ALA A 135 0.21 -3.98 2.82
C ALA A 135 0.70 -5.41 2.43
N ILE A 136 -0.16 -6.42 2.51
CA ILE A 136 0.21 -7.81 2.16
C ILE A 136 0.57 -7.92 0.68
N HIS A 137 -0.10 -7.12 -0.17
CA HIS A 137 0.14 -7.06 -1.61
C HIS A 137 0.09 -8.45 -2.27
N TYR A 138 -0.99 -9.17 -2.00
CA TYR A 138 -1.17 -10.59 -2.38
C TYR A 138 -1.06 -10.83 -3.90
N PHE A 139 -1.58 -9.90 -4.71
CA PHE A 139 -1.62 -9.99 -6.17
C PHE A 139 -0.43 -9.30 -6.85
N ALA A 140 -0.27 -9.58 -8.15
CA ALA A 140 0.83 -9.06 -8.96
C ALA A 140 0.70 -7.57 -9.24
N ASP A 141 -0.54 -7.13 -9.35
CA ASP A 141 -0.97 -5.76 -9.58
C ASP A 141 -2.44 -5.67 -9.11
N GLY A 142 -2.89 -4.45 -8.85
CA GLY A 142 -4.27 -4.14 -8.48
C GLY A 142 -4.58 -4.26 -6.99
N ASN A 143 -3.60 -4.48 -6.12
CA ASN A 143 -3.82 -4.56 -4.67
C ASN A 143 -4.46 -3.29 -4.11
N GLY A 144 -3.97 -2.11 -4.53
CA GLY A 144 -4.58 -0.84 -4.10
C GLY A 144 -6.04 -0.69 -4.55
N ARG A 145 -6.38 -1.11 -5.78
CA ARG A 145 -7.76 -1.11 -6.30
C ARG A 145 -8.65 -2.07 -5.52
N THR A 146 -8.17 -3.29 -5.31
CA THR A 146 -8.86 -4.33 -4.52
C THR A 146 -9.06 -3.88 -3.06
N ALA A 147 -8.06 -3.24 -2.46
CA ALA A 147 -8.14 -2.70 -1.10
C ALA A 147 -9.20 -1.60 -0.98
N ARG A 148 -9.22 -0.64 -1.92
CA ARG A 148 -10.22 0.44 -1.94
C ARG A 148 -11.65 -0.07 -2.09
N ILE A 149 -11.87 -0.99 -3.02
CA ILE A 149 -13.21 -1.59 -3.22
C ILE A 149 -13.62 -2.42 -2.01
N THR A 150 -12.70 -3.18 -1.42
CA THR A 150 -13.00 -3.96 -0.21
C THR A 150 -13.37 -3.05 0.95
N TYR A 151 -12.60 -1.98 1.17
CA TYR A 151 -12.92 -0.97 2.19
C TYR A 151 -14.30 -0.36 1.94
N ALA A 152 -14.54 0.19 0.74
CA ALA A 152 -15.80 0.88 0.44
C ALA A 152 -17.01 -0.04 0.59
N LEU A 153 -16.95 -1.28 0.08
CA LEU A 153 -18.07 -2.22 0.20
C LEU A 153 -18.41 -2.54 1.66
N LEU A 154 -17.39 -2.75 2.49
CA LEU A 154 -17.59 -3.17 3.89
C LEU A 154 -17.96 -1.99 4.79
N SER A 155 -17.35 -0.82 4.59
CA SER A 155 -17.55 0.34 5.46
C SER A 155 -18.75 1.21 5.03
N GLU A 156 -19.09 1.23 3.74
CA GLU A 156 -20.08 2.18 3.19
C GLU A 156 -21.28 1.47 2.56
N GLY A 157 -21.08 0.26 2.05
CA GLY A 157 -22.08 -0.45 1.25
C GLY A 157 -22.17 0.07 -0.20
N TYR A 158 -23.09 -0.50 -0.96
CA TYR A 158 -23.32 -0.26 -2.38
C TYR A 158 -24.82 -0.40 -2.67
N ASP A 159 -25.52 0.72 -2.85
CA ASP A 159 -26.97 0.75 -3.13
C ASP A 159 -27.31 0.55 -4.62
N GLY A 160 -26.32 0.62 -5.50
CA GLY A 160 -26.48 0.50 -6.94
C GLY A 160 -27.07 1.73 -7.64
N SER A 161 -27.22 2.87 -6.96
CA SER A 161 -27.60 4.13 -7.61
C SER A 161 -26.54 4.58 -8.63
N LEU A 162 -26.92 5.46 -9.57
CA LEU A 162 -25.98 5.96 -10.57
C LEU A 162 -24.79 6.67 -9.92
N GLU A 163 -25.05 7.47 -8.89
CA GLU A 163 -24.03 8.17 -8.09
C GLU A 163 -23.05 7.16 -7.45
N THR A 164 -23.57 6.10 -6.82
CA THR A 164 -22.74 5.04 -6.26
C THR A 164 -21.94 4.32 -7.34
N GLN A 165 -22.52 4.04 -8.51
CA GLN A 165 -21.81 3.40 -9.62
C GLN A 165 -20.64 4.24 -10.15
N GLU A 166 -20.83 5.54 -10.31
CA GLU A 166 -19.79 6.49 -10.72
C GLU A 166 -18.68 6.57 -9.68
N ARG A 167 -19.05 6.68 -8.40
CA ARG A 167 -18.09 6.70 -7.30
C ARG A 167 -17.25 5.43 -7.27
N TYR A 168 -17.89 4.26 -7.30
CA TYR A 168 -17.17 2.98 -7.29
C TYR A 168 -16.31 2.77 -8.54
N SER A 169 -16.72 3.30 -9.70
CA SER A 169 -15.87 3.31 -10.90
C SER A 169 -14.63 4.17 -10.67
N SER A 170 -14.77 5.33 -10.05
CA SER A 170 -13.65 6.21 -9.73
C SER A 170 -12.63 5.59 -8.77
N LEU A 171 -13.08 4.75 -7.82
CA LEU A 171 -12.18 4.01 -6.91
C LEU A 171 -11.25 3.04 -7.65
N LEU A 172 -11.71 2.51 -8.79
CA LEU A 172 -10.97 1.56 -9.61
C LEU A 172 -9.99 2.24 -10.58
N GLU A 173 -10.13 3.55 -10.80
CA GLU A 173 -9.15 4.34 -11.53
C GLU A 173 -7.86 4.49 -10.71
N ASN A 174 -6.70 4.42 -11.38
CA ASN A 174 -5.40 4.36 -10.69
C ASN A 174 -5.03 5.64 -9.95
N THR A 175 -5.31 6.81 -10.54
CA THR A 175 -5.00 8.13 -9.99
C THR A 175 -6.17 8.65 -9.15
N LYS A 176 -7.33 8.85 -9.79
CA LYS A 176 -8.55 9.36 -9.15
C LYS A 176 -8.98 8.53 -7.95
N GLY A 177 -8.89 7.20 -8.03
CA GLY A 177 -9.26 6.33 -6.90
C GLY A 177 -8.43 6.58 -5.65
N ARG A 178 -7.14 6.93 -5.79
CA ARG A 178 -6.26 7.27 -4.65
C ARG A 178 -6.58 8.63 -4.04
N GLU A 179 -7.18 9.54 -4.81
CA GLU A 179 -7.65 10.85 -4.32
C GLU A 179 -8.96 10.72 -3.53
N VAL A 180 -9.75 9.68 -3.81
CA VAL A 180 -11.07 9.47 -3.18
C VAL A 180 -10.94 8.63 -1.90
N VAL A 181 -10.27 7.47 -1.97
CA VAL A 181 -10.02 6.61 -0.81
C VAL A 181 -8.63 5.99 -0.96
N ASN A 182 -7.76 6.06 0.04
CA ASN A 182 -6.44 5.43 -0.07
C ASN A 182 -6.05 4.69 1.21
N PRO A 183 -6.41 3.40 1.33
CA PRO A 183 -6.07 2.57 2.49
C PRO A 183 -4.59 2.16 2.43
N ASN A 184 -3.70 3.12 2.20
CA ASN A 184 -2.26 2.96 2.29
C ASN A 184 -1.82 3.36 3.70
N PRO A 185 -1.22 2.43 4.46
CA PRO A 185 -0.79 2.72 5.83
C PRO A 185 0.19 3.88 5.92
N THR A 186 1.00 4.14 4.87
CA THR A 186 1.91 5.30 4.85
C THR A 186 1.17 6.62 4.85
N ILE A 187 0.05 6.72 4.12
CA ILE A 187 -0.71 7.97 3.99
C ILE A 187 -1.54 8.24 5.26
N SER A 188 -2.10 7.20 5.88
CA SER A 188 -2.80 7.32 7.17
C SER A 188 -1.89 7.69 8.35
N GLY A 189 -0.57 7.71 8.18
CA GLY A 189 0.39 7.90 9.26
C GLY A 189 0.59 6.68 10.17
N ILE A 190 -0.25 5.65 10.04
CA ILE A 190 -0.21 4.46 10.90
C ILE A 190 1.09 3.67 10.78
N ASP A 191 1.67 3.66 9.59
CA ASP A 191 2.96 3.04 9.32
C ASP A 191 4.05 3.61 10.24
N ARG A 192 4.09 4.94 10.39
CA ARG A 192 5.09 5.63 11.21
C ARG A 192 4.96 5.24 12.68
N THR A 193 3.73 5.20 13.20
CA THR A 193 3.46 4.84 14.60
C THR A 193 3.89 3.40 14.88
N ILE A 194 3.44 2.44 14.07
CA ILE A 194 3.81 1.02 14.22
C ILE A 194 5.33 0.84 14.15
N ARG A 195 6.00 1.44 13.16
CA ARG A 195 7.45 1.32 13.03
C ARG A 195 8.18 1.93 14.21
N SER A 196 7.71 3.07 14.72
CA SER A 196 8.30 3.71 15.90
C SER A 196 8.18 2.82 17.14
N GLU A 197 7.01 2.24 17.42
CA GLU A 197 6.82 1.30 18.53
C GLU A 197 7.75 0.08 18.39
N MET A 198 7.82 -0.50 17.19
CA MET A 198 8.66 -1.66 16.93
C MET A 198 10.15 -1.33 17.12
N PHE A 199 10.56 -0.14 16.69
CA PHE A 199 11.92 0.35 16.86
C PHE A 199 12.26 0.54 18.34
N SER A 200 11.40 1.26 19.09
CA SER A 200 11.58 1.46 20.53
C SER A 200 11.64 0.14 21.31
N GLY A 201 10.79 -0.84 20.95
CA GLY A 201 10.81 -2.15 21.58
C GLY A 201 12.13 -2.91 21.38
N VAL A 202 12.70 -2.86 20.17
CA VAL A 202 14.01 -3.50 19.89
C VAL A 202 15.15 -2.73 20.57
N MET A 203 15.07 -1.40 20.62
CA MET A 203 16.05 -0.57 21.32
C MET A 203 16.19 -0.96 22.80
N GLU A 204 15.05 -1.14 23.47
CA GLU A 204 14.96 -1.54 24.89
C GLU A 204 15.41 -2.99 25.09
N GLU A 205 14.91 -3.93 24.27
CA GLU A 205 15.21 -5.36 24.36
C GLU A 205 16.71 -5.67 24.26
N HIS A 206 17.45 -4.92 23.43
CA HIS A 206 18.85 -5.19 23.11
C HIS A 206 19.85 -4.16 23.67
N GLY A 207 19.43 -3.29 24.60
CA GLY A 207 20.34 -2.34 25.27
C GLY A 207 20.91 -1.24 24.36
N TYR A 208 20.30 -0.99 23.20
CA TYR A 208 20.78 0.06 22.28
C TYR A 208 20.63 1.46 22.87
N THR A 209 19.67 1.66 23.77
CA THR A 209 19.51 2.93 24.50
C THR A 209 20.75 3.23 25.34
N GLU A 210 21.33 2.21 25.98
CA GLU A 210 22.56 2.35 26.77
C GLU A 210 23.77 2.57 25.87
N ALA A 211 23.83 1.87 24.73
CA ALA A 211 24.97 1.92 23.82
C ALA A 211 25.07 3.24 23.01
N PHE A 212 23.94 3.84 22.62
CA PHE A 212 23.91 4.98 21.70
C PHE A 212 23.24 6.25 22.26
N GLY A 213 22.67 6.17 23.47
CA GLY A 213 21.99 7.30 24.11
C GLY A 213 20.83 7.86 23.28
N ASP A 214 20.69 9.18 23.25
CA ASP A 214 19.58 9.87 22.57
C ASP A 214 19.67 9.90 21.04
N LYS A 215 20.72 9.33 20.45
CA LYS A 215 20.96 9.36 18.99
C LYS A 215 21.23 7.94 18.43
N PRO A 216 20.26 7.02 18.52
CA PRO A 216 20.43 5.71 17.93
C PRO A 216 20.51 5.79 16.40
N PRO A 217 21.20 4.84 15.75
CA PRO A 217 21.20 4.77 14.30
C PRO A 217 19.78 4.47 13.80
N VAL A 218 19.26 5.30 12.90
CA VAL A 218 17.89 5.17 12.38
C VAL A 218 17.83 4.67 10.93
N SER A 219 18.97 4.65 10.25
CA SER A 219 19.08 4.20 8.86
C SER A 219 20.42 3.54 8.58
N ILE A 220 20.45 2.71 7.53
CA ILE A 220 21.66 2.22 6.90
C ILE A 220 21.90 3.14 5.70
N TYR A 221 23.02 3.85 5.70
CA TYR A 221 23.44 4.73 4.60
C TYR A 221 24.48 4.01 3.76
N ASP A 222 24.40 4.16 2.44
CA ASP A 222 25.32 3.58 1.45
C ASP A 222 25.65 2.11 1.68
N GLY A 223 25.08 1.21 0.88
CA GLY A 223 25.46 -0.20 0.85
C GLY A 223 25.42 -0.68 -0.58
N TYR A 224 26.59 -0.90 -1.19
CA TYR A 224 26.76 -1.14 -2.62
C TYR A 224 26.03 -0.08 -3.48
N PRO A 225 26.56 1.16 -3.54
CA PRO A 225 25.88 2.33 -4.09
C PRO A 225 25.35 2.17 -5.52
N ASP A 226 25.95 1.30 -6.33
CA ASP A 226 25.50 1.08 -7.71
C ASP A 226 24.60 -0.17 -7.86
N ALA A 227 24.69 -1.17 -6.99
CA ALA A 227 23.97 -2.44 -7.15
C ALA A 227 22.44 -2.33 -7.05
N PHE A 228 21.93 -1.23 -6.50
CA PHE A 228 20.53 -1.08 -6.11
C PHE A 228 19.73 -0.07 -6.94
N ALA A 229 20.36 0.64 -7.88
CA ALA A 229 19.67 1.49 -8.86
C ALA A 229 18.97 0.68 -9.98
N GLY A 230 18.80 -0.63 -9.81
CA GLY A 230 18.15 -1.52 -10.76
C GLY A 230 19.05 -2.02 -11.90
N GLU A 231 20.33 -1.66 -11.90
CA GLU A 231 21.26 -1.95 -13.00
C GLU A 231 22.07 -3.23 -12.80
N TYR A 232 22.15 -3.79 -11.58
CA TYR A 232 23.02 -4.94 -11.31
C TYR A 232 22.22 -6.25 -11.16
N THR A 233 22.62 -7.22 -11.97
CA THR A 233 22.20 -8.61 -11.95
C THR A 233 22.90 -9.36 -10.79
N PRO A 234 22.31 -10.47 -10.30
CA PRO A 234 22.97 -11.37 -9.35
C PRO A 234 24.40 -11.77 -9.76
N GLU A 235 24.67 -11.82 -11.06
CA GLU A 235 25.97 -12.12 -11.66
C GLU A 235 26.98 -10.99 -11.48
N GLU A 236 26.55 -9.72 -11.57
CA GLU A 236 27.43 -8.56 -11.34
C GLU A 236 27.71 -8.34 -9.85
N LEU A 237 26.78 -8.76 -8.98
CA LEU A 237 27.04 -8.82 -7.54
C LEU A 237 28.14 -9.83 -7.19
N ALA A 238 28.37 -10.88 -7.99
CA ALA A 238 29.26 -11.99 -7.67
C ALA A 238 30.78 -11.67 -7.76
N VAL A 239 31.18 -10.46 -8.17
CA VAL A 239 32.57 -10.12 -8.53
C VAL A 239 33.41 -9.50 -7.39
N ALA A 240 32.87 -9.31 -6.19
CA ALA A 240 33.67 -8.83 -5.04
C ALA A 240 34.04 -9.98 -4.07
N ASP A 241 35.12 -9.81 -3.32
CA ASP A 241 35.93 -10.96 -2.89
C ASP A 241 35.50 -11.67 -1.58
N ASP A 242 34.63 -11.09 -0.74
CA ASP A 242 34.49 -11.58 0.66
C ASP A 242 33.13 -12.22 1.06
N ILE A 243 32.20 -12.45 0.13
CA ILE A 243 30.90 -13.12 0.40
C ILE A 243 30.56 -13.96 -0.84
N ASP A 244 30.14 -15.22 -0.70
CA ASP A 244 29.76 -16.03 -1.87
C ASP A 244 28.54 -15.43 -2.62
N ALA A 245 28.34 -15.82 -3.88
CA ALA A 245 27.26 -15.29 -4.71
C ALA A 245 25.87 -15.45 -4.07
N GLN A 246 25.68 -16.50 -3.27
CA GLN A 246 24.43 -16.76 -2.57
C GLN A 246 24.19 -15.77 -1.42
N GLY A 247 25.19 -15.53 -0.57
CA GLY A 247 25.13 -14.55 0.52
C GLY A 247 24.89 -13.13 -0.01
N ARG A 248 25.49 -12.78 -1.14
CA ARG A 248 25.27 -11.49 -1.80
C ARG A 248 23.85 -11.34 -2.35
N LEU A 249 23.35 -12.37 -3.02
CA LEU A 249 21.96 -12.38 -3.48
C LEU A 249 20.98 -12.29 -2.31
N MET A 250 21.30 -12.90 -1.17
CA MET A 250 20.50 -12.77 0.06
C MET A 250 20.54 -11.34 0.59
N LEU A 251 21.72 -10.72 0.72
CA LEU A 251 21.87 -9.31 1.11
C LEU A 251 21.10 -8.37 0.19
N TYR A 252 21.22 -8.57 -1.12
CA TYR A 252 20.47 -7.81 -2.12
C TYR A 252 18.97 -7.92 -1.89
N ARG A 253 18.47 -9.15 -1.69
CA ARG A 253 17.06 -9.37 -1.40
C ARG A 253 16.64 -8.73 -0.07
N THR A 254 17.46 -8.77 0.97
CA THR A 254 17.22 -8.12 2.28
C THR A 254 17.08 -6.60 2.12
N MET A 255 17.99 -5.98 1.36
CA MET A 255 17.96 -4.53 1.12
C MET A 255 16.78 -4.13 0.25
N GLU A 256 16.48 -4.90 -0.81
CA GLU A 256 15.30 -4.69 -1.63
C GLU A 256 13.99 -4.89 -0.84
N SER A 257 13.98 -5.67 0.25
CA SER A 257 12.75 -5.96 0.99
C SER A 257 12.25 -4.78 1.82
N GLY A 258 12.72 -3.56 1.54
CA GLY A 258 12.16 -2.32 2.06
C GLY A 258 12.10 -2.29 3.58
N GLY A 259 12.97 -3.05 4.26
CA GLY A 259 12.84 -3.30 5.69
C GLY A 259 12.80 -1.96 6.43
N MET A 260 12.18 -1.79 7.59
CA MET A 260 12.46 -2.59 8.79
C MET A 260 13.96 -2.95 8.93
N THR A 261 14.85 -2.38 8.12
CA THR A 261 16.25 -2.75 7.93
C THR A 261 17.00 -2.46 9.20
N MET A 262 16.79 -1.29 9.79
CA MET A 262 17.37 -0.98 11.09
C MET A 262 16.76 -1.84 12.21
N ILE A 263 15.42 -1.98 12.29
CA ILE A 263 14.76 -2.82 13.31
C ILE A 263 15.28 -4.26 13.27
N SER A 264 15.36 -4.85 12.08
CA SER A 264 15.83 -6.22 11.88
C SER A 264 17.33 -6.37 12.06
N LEU A 265 18.13 -5.36 11.68
CA LEU A 265 19.58 -5.33 11.92
C LEU A 265 19.86 -5.31 13.41
N MET A 266 19.22 -4.41 14.15
CA MET A 266 19.35 -4.30 15.59
C MET A 266 18.88 -5.56 16.33
N LYS A 267 17.86 -6.24 15.80
CA LYS A 267 17.43 -7.54 16.32
C LYS A 267 18.39 -8.69 16.00
N THR A 268 19.32 -8.47 15.07
CA THR A 268 20.26 -9.48 14.60
C THR A 268 21.60 -9.39 15.29
N PHE A 269 22.09 -8.17 15.46
CA PHE A 269 23.42 -7.87 15.95
C PHE A 269 23.35 -7.12 17.27
N GLU A 270 24.23 -7.46 18.20
CA GLU A 270 24.39 -6.70 19.44
C GLU A 270 25.02 -5.34 19.14
N PRO A 271 24.79 -4.30 19.98
CA PRO A 271 25.35 -2.97 19.80
C PRO A 271 26.87 -2.98 19.53
N GLU A 272 27.61 -3.83 20.23
CA GLU A 272 29.07 -3.96 20.12
C GLU A 272 29.52 -4.39 18.72
N ARG A 273 28.69 -5.18 18.00
CA ARG A 273 29.03 -5.65 16.65
C ARG A 273 28.94 -4.55 15.61
N ILE A 274 28.12 -3.53 15.86
CA ILE A 274 27.80 -2.50 14.86
C ILE A 274 28.30 -1.10 15.22
N LYS A 275 28.62 -0.84 16.49
CA LYS A 275 28.98 0.51 17.00
C LYS A 275 30.12 1.18 16.23
N ASP A 276 31.11 0.41 15.80
CA ASP A 276 32.30 0.92 15.10
C ASP A 276 31.98 1.35 13.66
N PHE A 277 30.79 0.99 13.16
CA PHE A 277 30.27 1.34 11.83
C PHE A 277 29.16 2.40 11.89
N ILE A 278 28.88 2.95 13.08
CA ILE A 278 27.92 4.03 13.26
C ILE A 278 28.62 5.37 13.09
N HIS A 279 28.06 6.18 12.20
CA HIS A 279 28.52 7.54 11.93
C HIS A 279 27.42 8.53 12.29
N THR A 280 27.84 9.76 12.55
CA THR A 280 26.93 10.90 12.69
C THR A 280 27.06 11.80 11.48
N SER A 281 25.94 12.31 10.98
CA SER A 281 25.93 13.32 9.91
C SER A 281 26.74 14.56 10.29
N SER A 282 27.22 15.30 9.29
CA SER A 282 28.08 16.48 9.49
C SER A 282 27.43 17.57 10.35
N ASP A 283 26.10 17.66 10.35
CA ASP A 283 25.30 18.59 11.17
C ASP A 283 24.95 18.03 12.56
N GLY A 284 25.39 16.81 12.89
CA GLY A 284 25.10 16.15 14.15
C GLY A 284 23.66 15.66 14.32
N SER A 285 22.81 15.79 13.28
CA SER A 285 21.36 15.58 13.40
C SER A 285 20.93 14.12 13.30
N ARG A 286 21.75 13.25 12.69
CA ARG A 286 21.38 11.85 12.42
C ARG A 286 22.55 10.92 12.68
N ALA A 287 22.28 9.80 13.37
CA ALA A 287 23.17 8.66 13.41
C ALA A 287 22.72 7.62 12.36
N PHE A 288 23.67 7.02 11.66
CA PHE A 288 23.43 6.02 10.64
C PHE A 288 24.54 4.97 10.63
N LEU A 289 24.23 3.77 10.15
CA LEU A 289 25.22 2.73 9.90
C LEU A 289 25.76 2.86 8.48
N ASN A 290 27.07 2.91 8.28
CA ASN A 290 27.67 2.89 6.94
C ASN A 290 27.66 1.45 6.41
N GLY A 291 26.81 1.19 5.41
CA GLY A 291 26.64 -0.14 4.84
C GLY A 291 27.85 -0.62 4.05
N ASN A 292 28.60 0.28 3.40
CA ASN A 292 29.80 -0.08 2.63
C ASN A 292 30.92 -0.59 3.54
N ASP A 293 30.95 -0.12 4.79
CA ASP A 293 31.94 -0.57 5.77
C ASP A 293 31.46 -1.82 6.51
N PHE A 294 30.18 -1.88 6.88
CA PHE A 294 29.64 -2.97 7.70
C PHE A 294 29.32 -4.23 6.88
N LEU A 295 28.63 -4.09 5.74
CA LEU A 295 28.07 -5.23 5.00
C LEU A 295 29.15 -6.20 4.48
N PRO A 296 30.32 -5.76 3.98
CA PRO A 296 31.39 -6.67 3.57
C PRO A 296 31.95 -7.51 4.72
N THR A 297 31.76 -7.09 5.97
CA THR A 297 32.26 -7.84 7.14
C THR A 297 31.33 -8.98 7.56
N LEU A 298 30.16 -9.13 6.92
CA LEU A 298 29.16 -10.12 7.31
C LEU A 298 29.48 -11.50 6.74
N SER A 299 29.51 -12.50 7.63
CA SER A 299 29.51 -13.91 7.23
C SER A 299 28.18 -14.32 6.59
N LYS A 300 28.19 -15.43 5.85
CA LYS A 300 26.98 -16.03 5.27
C LYS A 300 25.92 -16.34 6.32
N GLU A 301 26.33 -16.81 7.49
CA GLU A 301 25.46 -17.15 8.61
C GLU A 301 24.80 -15.89 9.19
N GLU A 302 25.56 -14.80 9.35
CA GLU A 302 25.03 -13.51 9.79
C GLU A 302 24.02 -12.93 8.80
N ILE A 303 24.29 -13.06 7.49
CA ILE A 303 23.37 -12.65 6.43
C ILE A 303 22.06 -13.45 6.50
N ILE A 304 22.14 -14.77 6.66
CA ILE A 304 20.96 -15.64 6.81
C ILE A 304 20.16 -15.26 8.06
N LYS A 305 20.85 -15.01 9.19
CA LYS A 305 20.22 -14.59 10.44
C LYS A 305 19.49 -13.26 10.25
N TRP A 306 20.15 -12.28 9.62
CA TRP A 306 19.55 -10.97 9.35
C TRP A 306 18.34 -11.07 8.43
N TRP A 307 18.46 -11.77 7.30
CA TRP A 307 17.37 -12.03 6.37
C TRP A 307 16.13 -12.59 7.08
N ASN A 308 16.32 -13.63 7.91
CA ASN A 308 15.22 -14.24 8.66
C ASN A 308 14.56 -13.26 9.64
N ASN A 309 15.34 -12.40 10.28
CA ASN A 309 14.82 -11.35 11.16
C ASN A 309 14.11 -10.24 10.38
N SER A 310 14.56 -9.88 9.19
CA SER A 310 13.86 -8.92 8.31
C SER A 310 12.50 -9.46 7.88
N GLU A 311 12.43 -10.71 7.45
CA GLU A 311 11.17 -11.40 7.12
C GLU A 311 10.19 -11.42 8.30
N ARG A 312 10.68 -11.76 9.50
CA ARG A 312 9.87 -11.71 10.73
C ARG A 312 9.40 -10.31 11.05
N ALA A 313 10.27 -9.31 10.92
CA ALA A 313 9.95 -7.93 11.21
C ALA A 313 8.83 -7.42 10.26
N ILE A 314 8.89 -7.72 8.96
CA ILE A 314 7.84 -7.39 7.99
C ILE A 314 6.53 -8.12 8.34
N ALA A 315 6.59 -9.41 8.67
CA ALA A 315 5.40 -10.16 9.08
C ALA A 315 4.79 -9.60 10.37
N THR A 316 5.60 -9.19 11.34
CA THR A 316 5.14 -8.55 12.59
C THR A 316 4.53 -7.17 12.32
N TYR A 317 5.11 -6.38 11.42
CA TYR A 317 4.54 -5.10 10.98
C TYR A 317 3.13 -5.30 10.40
N VAL A 318 2.98 -6.24 9.47
CA VAL A 318 1.65 -6.55 8.89
C VAL A 318 0.71 -7.10 9.95
N LYS A 319 1.18 -7.92 10.89
CA LYS A 319 0.35 -8.37 12.00
C LYS A 319 -0.16 -7.20 12.85
N LYS A 320 0.70 -6.22 13.17
CA LYS A 320 0.29 -5.00 13.87
C LYS A 320 -0.72 -4.16 13.07
N LEU A 321 -0.61 -4.15 11.73
CA LEU A 321 -1.64 -3.56 10.87
C LEU A 321 -2.96 -4.33 10.90
N ILE A 322 -2.92 -5.66 10.96
CA ILE A 322 -4.14 -6.48 11.12
C ILE A 322 -4.81 -6.16 12.46
N ASP A 323 -4.02 -5.89 13.51
CA ASP A 323 -4.52 -5.55 14.84
C ASP A 323 -5.02 -4.09 14.95
N VAL A 324 -5.13 -3.34 13.85
CA VAL A 324 -5.57 -1.94 13.81
C VAL A 324 -6.86 -1.68 14.56
N ALA A 325 -7.87 -2.53 14.39
CA ALA A 325 -9.16 -2.32 15.03
C ALA A 325 -9.11 -2.42 16.56
N ASN A 326 -8.03 -2.95 17.14
CA ASN A 326 -7.81 -3.01 18.58
C ASN A 326 -7.03 -1.81 19.12
N ARG A 327 -6.63 -0.85 18.27
CA ARG A 327 -5.77 0.27 18.67
C ARG A 327 -6.60 1.50 19.05
N GLU A 328 -6.05 2.30 19.96
CA GLU A 328 -6.71 3.52 20.44
C GLU A 328 -6.80 4.62 19.37
N ASP A 329 -5.84 4.69 18.44
CA ASP A 329 -5.76 5.69 17.36
C ASP A 329 -6.71 5.41 16.19
N VAL A 330 -7.50 4.35 16.26
CA VAL A 330 -8.35 3.90 15.16
C VAL A 330 -9.47 4.89 14.81
N ILE A 331 -9.98 5.63 15.80
CA ILE A 331 -11.00 6.65 15.60
C ILE A 331 -10.46 7.77 14.70
N GLU A 332 -9.21 8.17 14.90
CA GLU A 332 -8.57 9.21 14.09
C GLU A 332 -8.35 8.73 12.65
N ILE A 333 -7.98 7.47 12.47
CA ILE A 333 -7.78 6.86 11.15
C ILE A 333 -9.10 6.75 10.39
N ALA A 334 -10.17 6.29 11.06
CA ALA A 334 -11.52 6.25 10.49
C ALA A 334 -11.99 7.65 10.08
N ALA A 335 -11.83 8.64 10.98
CA ALA A 335 -12.16 10.03 10.70
C ALA A 335 -11.38 10.62 9.51
N TYR A 336 -10.09 10.29 9.39
CA TYR A 336 -9.27 10.71 8.24
C TYR A 336 -9.88 10.25 6.92
N TYR A 337 -10.23 8.96 6.81
CA TYR A 337 -10.80 8.41 5.58
C TYR A 337 -12.18 8.97 5.26
N ASN A 338 -13.04 9.17 6.26
CA ASN A 338 -14.33 9.83 6.07
C ASN A 338 -14.17 11.29 5.58
N GLY A 339 -13.14 12.00 6.06
CA GLY A 339 -12.83 13.35 5.62
C GLY A 339 -12.35 13.43 4.17
N GLU A 340 -11.54 12.49 3.69
CA GLU A 340 -11.14 12.41 2.27
C GLU A 340 -12.36 12.14 1.37
N ILE A 341 -13.26 11.26 1.81
CA ILE A 341 -14.49 10.94 1.09
C ILE A 341 -15.40 12.16 0.97
N ALA A 342 -15.68 12.87 2.07
CA ALA A 342 -16.55 14.06 2.06
C ALA A 342 -15.99 15.17 1.15
N ARG A 343 -14.67 15.34 1.11
CA ARG A 343 -14.00 16.28 0.19
C ARG A 343 -14.17 15.89 -1.27
N SER A 344 -14.17 14.59 -1.59
CA SER A 344 -14.39 14.11 -2.96
C SER A 344 -15.84 14.21 -3.43
N ALA A 345 -16.80 14.15 -2.52
CA ALA A 345 -18.24 14.26 -2.81
C ALA A 345 -18.72 15.72 -2.94
N SER A 346 -17.91 16.69 -2.47
CA SER A 346 -18.22 18.10 -2.63
C SER A 346 -18.02 18.52 -4.10
N PRO A 347 -18.99 19.20 -4.74
CA PRO A 347 -18.79 19.76 -6.06
C PRO A 347 -17.51 20.60 -6.05
N LYS A 348 -16.57 20.33 -6.96
CA LYS A 348 -15.42 21.23 -7.14
C LYS A 348 -16.00 22.62 -7.40
N GLU A 349 -15.78 23.56 -6.49
CA GLU A 349 -16.10 24.97 -6.74
C GLU A 349 -15.47 25.32 -8.08
N THR A 350 -16.32 25.49 -9.10
CA THR A 350 -15.87 26.02 -10.37
C THR A 350 -15.34 27.40 -10.06
N ALA A 351 -14.04 27.61 -10.26
CA ALA A 351 -13.43 28.93 -10.16
C ALA A 351 -14.34 29.92 -10.92
N PRO A 352 -14.67 31.07 -10.31
CA PRO A 352 -15.55 32.03 -10.97
C PRO A 352 -14.97 32.34 -12.35
N PRO A 353 -15.83 32.43 -13.39
CA PRO A 353 -15.34 32.72 -14.74
C PRO A 353 -14.48 33.98 -14.68
N ALA A 354 -13.26 33.87 -15.22
CA ALA A 354 -12.35 34.99 -15.32
C ALA A 354 -13.12 36.15 -15.98
N SER A 355 -13.25 37.27 -15.27
CA SER A 355 -13.86 38.47 -15.81
C SER A 355 -13.08 38.86 -17.06
N ILE A 356 -13.68 38.65 -18.22
CA ILE A 356 -13.18 39.20 -19.48
C ILE A 356 -13.45 40.69 -19.39
N ASP A 357 -12.44 41.46 -19.01
CA ASP A 357 -12.44 42.91 -19.20
C ASP A 357 -12.48 43.16 -20.71
N LEU A 358 -13.66 43.53 -21.20
CA LEU A 358 -13.83 44.10 -22.53
C LEU A 358 -13.32 45.55 -22.49
N ALA A 359 -12.17 45.77 -23.12
CA ALA A 359 -11.66 47.10 -23.47
C ALA A 359 -12.09 47.49 -24.89
#